data_AF-A0A0M9DWN0-F1
#
_entry.id   AF-A0A0M9DWN0-F1
#
_cell.length_a   1.000
_cell.length_b   1.000
_cell.length_c   1.000
_cell.angle_alpha   90.00
_cell.angle_beta   90.00
_cell.angle_gamma   90.00
#
_symmetry.space_group_name_H-M   'P 1'
#
loop_
_entity.id
_entity.type
_entity.pdbx_description
1 polymer ?
#
loop_
_entity_poly.entity_id
_entity_poly.type
_entity_poly.pdbx_seq_one_letter_code
_entity_poly.pdbx_strand_id
1 'polypeptide(L)'
;MNKMKGISMDVQENLLELEDMDRWYTEHFDELVDKYPGKTIAVVNEKIVAIEETEKMAYQIAQQFHPDSTPLVVYIPINEELECLL
;
A
#
# COMPACT_ATOMS: atom_id res chain seq x y z
N MET A 1 -6.87 36.74 2.12
CA MET A 1 -7.92 36.44 1.12
C MET A 1 -7.45 35.30 0.24
N ASN A 2 -8.14 34.17 0.39
CA ASN A 2 -8.23 32.97 -0.46
C ASN A 2 -6.96 32.37 -1.09
N LYS A 3 -6.37 31.39 -0.39
CA LYS A 3 -5.79 30.21 -1.04
C LYS A 3 -6.89 29.16 -1.23
N MET A 4 -7.71 29.33 -2.28
CA MET A 4 -8.47 28.21 -2.85
C MET A 4 -7.76 27.80 -4.15
N LYS A 5 -6.62 27.14 -3.98
CA LYS A 5 -5.96 26.33 -5.01
C LYS A 5 -5.70 24.97 -4.34
N GLY A 6 -6.04 23.87 -4.99
CA GLY A 6 -5.62 22.54 -4.54
C GLY A 6 -6.72 21.71 -3.87
N ILE A 7 -7.82 21.45 -4.57
CA ILE A 7 -8.67 20.29 -4.21
C ILE A 7 -8.85 19.37 -5.42
N SER A 8 -8.78 19.89 -6.66
CA SER A 8 -8.91 19.05 -7.86
C SER A 8 -7.59 18.48 -8.39
N MET A 9 -6.45 19.15 -8.16
CA MET A 9 -5.12 18.68 -8.62
C MET A 9 -4.57 17.61 -7.68
N ASP A 10 -4.63 17.88 -6.38
CA ASP A 10 -4.10 17.01 -5.32
C ASP A 10 -4.85 15.67 -5.22
N VAL A 11 -6.17 15.65 -5.53
CA VAL A 11 -6.95 14.39 -5.56
C VAL A 11 -6.61 13.53 -6.78
N GLN A 12 -6.33 14.14 -7.93
CA GLN A 12 -5.94 13.40 -9.12
C GLN A 12 -4.52 12.82 -8.99
N GLU A 13 -3.58 13.58 -8.42
CA GLU A 13 -2.22 13.11 -8.15
C GLU A 13 -2.23 11.95 -7.12
N ASN A 14 -2.97 12.07 -6.01
CA ASN A 14 -3.08 10.98 -5.03
C ASN A 14 -3.78 9.72 -5.60
N LEU A 15 -4.72 9.87 -6.53
CA LEU A 15 -5.39 8.74 -7.16
C LEU A 15 -4.44 7.99 -8.12
N LEU A 16 -3.65 8.72 -8.89
CA LEU A 16 -2.63 8.14 -9.78
C LEU A 16 -1.57 7.38 -8.99
N GLU A 17 -1.11 7.92 -7.85
CA GLU A 17 -0.14 7.24 -6.98
C GLU A 17 -0.67 5.89 -6.44
N LEU A 18 -1.97 5.80 -6.14
CA LEU A 18 -2.58 4.55 -5.69
C LEU A 18 -2.71 3.53 -6.83
N GLU A 19 -3.04 3.96 -8.05
CA GLU A 19 -3.12 3.07 -9.22
C GLU A 19 -1.76 2.46 -9.58
N ASP A 20 -0.69 3.26 -9.50
CA ASP A 20 0.67 2.78 -9.76
C ASP A 20 1.11 1.76 -8.69
N MET A 21 0.77 2.01 -7.42
CA MET A 21 1.08 1.08 -6.33
C MET A 21 0.24 -0.20 -6.37
N ASP A 22 -1.02 -0.14 -6.84
CA ASP A 22 -1.86 -1.32 -7.08
C ASP A 22 -1.32 -2.18 -8.24
N ARG A 23 -0.86 -1.54 -9.32
CA ARG A 23 -0.16 -2.21 -10.41
C ARG A 23 1.10 -2.90 -9.91
N TRP A 24 1.94 -2.18 -9.18
CA TRP A 24 3.16 -2.74 -8.60
C TRP A 24 2.87 -3.94 -7.71
N TYR A 25 1.84 -3.84 -6.85
CA TYR A 25 1.40 -4.95 -6.01
C TYR A 25 1.01 -6.18 -6.84
N THR A 26 0.25 -5.98 -7.93
CA THR A 26 -0.16 -7.05 -8.84
C THR A 26 1.05 -7.70 -9.53
N GLU A 27 2.00 -6.91 -10.02
CA GLU A 27 3.20 -7.39 -10.71
C GLU A 27 4.16 -8.17 -9.78
N HIS A 28 4.12 -7.88 -8.48
CA HIS A 28 4.96 -8.51 -7.46
C HIS A 28 4.21 -9.50 -6.56
N PHE A 29 2.93 -9.79 -6.83
CA PHE A 29 2.08 -10.54 -5.91
C PHE A 29 2.67 -11.90 -5.52
N ASP A 30 3.12 -12.70 -6.48
CA ASP A 30 3.70 -14.03 -6.21
C ASP A 30 4.94 -13.94 -5.30
N GLU A 31 5.82 -12.96 -5.55
CA GLU A 31 7.01 -12.72 -4.72
C GLU A 31 6.64 -12.29 -3.29
N LEU A 32 5.59 -11.47 -3.16
CA LEU A 32 5.10 -11.00 -1.87
C LEU A 32 4.52 -12.15 -1.04
N VAL A 33 3.72 -13.03 -1.67
CA VAL A 33 3.17 -14.24 -1.03
C VAL A 33 4.29 -15.15 -0.53
N ASP A 34 5.35 -15.34 -1.32
CA ASP A 34 6.50 -16.17 -0.91
C ASP A 34 7.30 -15.57 0.24
N LYS A 35 7.49 -14.24 0.26
CA LYS A 35 8.38 -13.56 1.23
C LYS A 35 7.68 -13.11 2.50
N TYR A 36 6.41 -12.71 2.40
CA TYR A 36 5.66 -12.09 3.49
C TYR A 36 4.30 -12.76 3.73
N PRO A 37 4.20 -14.10 3.72
CA PRO A 37 2.92 -14.77 3.90
C PRO A 37 2.30 -14.41 5.25
N GLY A 38 1.03 -14.04 5.25
CA GLY A 38 0.26 -13.71 6.45
C GLY A 38 0.65 -12.37 7.09
N LYS A 39 1.44 -11.54 6.40
CA LYS A 39 1.79 -10.19 6.87
C LYS A 39 0.96 -9.13 6.19
N THR A 40 0.86 -7.98 6.83
CA THR A 40 0.36 -6.75 6.24
C THR A 40 1.53 -5.86 5.84
N ILE A 41 1.56 -5.42 4.59
CA ILE A 41 2.59 -4.49 4.11
C ILE A 41 2.00 -3.10 3.89
N ALA A 42 2.84 -2.09 4.01
CA ALA A 42 2.55 -0.75 3.50
C ALA A 42 3.52 -0.40 2.37
N VAL A 43 2.97 0.06 1.26
CA VAL A 43 3.72 0.48 0.07
C VAL A 43 3.59 1.99 -0.08
N VAL A 44 4.68 2.66 -0.44
CA VAL A 44 4.73 4.07 -0.85
C VAL A 44 5.68 4.18 -2.02
N ASN A 45 5.27 4.80 -3.14
CA ASN A 45 6.10 4.95 -4.34
C ASN A 45 6.75 3.63 -4.76
N GLU A 46 5.94 2.57 -4.90
CA GLU A 46 6.36 1.23 -5.33
C GLU A 46 7.42 0.57 -4.43
N LYS A 47 7.49 0.99 -3.15
CA LYS A 47 8.43 0.43 -2.17
C LYS A 47 7.70 0.02 -0.91
N ILE A 48 8.02 -1.16 -0.41
CA ILE A 48 7.58 -1.61 0.91
C ILE A 48 8.29 -0.76 1.96
N VAL A 49 7.51 -0.01 2.75
CA VAL A 49 8.01 0.87 3.82
C VAL A 49 7.68 0.33 5.22
N ALA A 50 6.76 -0.63 5.33
CA ALA A 50 6.46 -1.34 6.57
C ALA A 50 5.99 -2.78 6.29
N ILE A 51 6.31 -3.71 7.19
CA ILE A 51 5.84 -5.11 7.19
C ILE A 51 5.43 -5.42 8.63
N GLU A 52 4.15 -5.66 8.87
CA GLU A 52 3.57 -5.78 10.21
C GLU A 52 2.46 -6.83 10.27
N GLU A 53 2.01 -7.18 11.47
CA GLU A 53 0.91 -8.15 11.65
C GLU A 53 -0.48 -7.57 11.36
N THR A 54 -0.63 -6.24 11.35
CA THR A 54 -1.94 -5.60 11.18
C THR A 54 -1.84 -4.37 10.29
N GLU A 55 -2.93 -4.09 9.56
CA GLU A 55 -3.10 -2.88 8.75
C GLU A 55 -2.83 -1.60 9.54
N LYS A 56 -3.33 -1.55 10.78
CA LYS A 56 -3.14 -0.38 11.65
C LYS A 56 -1.65 -0.12 11.94
N MET A 57 -0.88 -1.16 12.25
CA MET A 57 0.55 -1.00 12.53
C MET A 57 1.32 -0.61 11.27
N ALA A 58 1.07 -1.29 10.14
CA ALA A 58 1.70 -0.98 8.87
C ALA A 58 1.44 0.48 8.45
N TYR A 59 0.19 0.93 8.56
CA TYR A 59 -0.21 2.31 8.29
C TYR A 59 0.48 3.32 9.22
N GLN A 60 0.50 3.04 10.52
CA GLN A 60 1.11 3.93 11.51
C GLN A 60 2.61 4.10 11.26
N ILE A 61 3.31 3.03 10.91
CA ILE A 61 4.75 3.08 10.57
C ILE A 61 4.96 3.84 9.27
N ALA A 62 4.17 3.55 8.23
CA ALA A 62 4.27 4.28 6.96
C ALA A 62 4.07 5.79 7.16
N GLN A 63 3.08 6.20 7.95
CA GLN A 63 2.83 7.61 8.27
C GLN A 63 3.92 8.28 9.11
N GLN A 64 4.65 7.52 9.93
CA GLN A 64 5.78 8.07 10.70
C GLN A 64 6.96 8.45 9.78
N PHE A 65 7.21 7.66 8.73
CA PHE A 65 8.33 7.87 7.82
C PHE A 65 7.93 8.67 6.56
N HIS A 66 6.66 8.64 6.17
CA HIS A 66 6.10 9.26 4.97
C HIS A 66 4.80 10.02 5.28
N PRO A 67 4.85 11.08 6.12
CA PRO A 67 3.65 11.75 6.64
C PRO A 67 2.82 12.50 5.59
N ASP A 68 3.41 12.80 4.43
CA ASP A 68 2.77 13.52 3.33
C ASP A 68 2.26 12.58 2.22
N SER A 69 2.43 11.26 2.37
CA SER A 69 2.04 10.26 1.37
C SER A 69 0.82 9.45 1.83
N THR A 70 0.04 8.94 0.88
CA THR A 70 -1.04 7.98 1.18
C THR A 70 -0.53 6.56 0.89
N PRO A 71 -0.19 5.75 1.91
CA PRO A 71 0.31 4.39 1.66
C PRO A 71 -0.81 3.45 1.22
N LEU A 72 -0.47 2.51 0.33
CA LEU A 72 -1.29 1.33 0.04
C LEU A 72 -0.98 0.30 1.11
N VAL A 73 -1.97 -0.06 1.90
CA VAL A 73 -1.84 -1.05 2.97
C VAL A 73 -2.62 -2.29 2.58
N VAL A 74 -1.95 -3.43 2.48
CA VAL A 74 -2.53 -4.68 1.98
C VAL A 74 -2.05 -5.88 2.81
N TYR A 75 -2.98 -6.78 3.11
CA TYR A 75 -2.66 -8.10 3.67
C TYR A 75 -2.20 -9.04 2.56
N ILE A 76 -1.10 -9.74 2.82
CA ILE A 76 -0.55 -10.76 1.94
C ILE A 76 -1.08 -12.12 2.40
N PRO A 77 -1.87 -12.81 1.56
CA PRO A 77 -2.42 -14.12 1.92
C PRO A 77 -1.32 -15.17 2.09
N ILE A 78 -1.57 -16.15 2.97
CA ILE A 78 -0.72 -17.35 3.03
C ILE A 78 -1.08 -18.27 1.85
N ASN A 79 -0.14 -19.15 1.46
CA ASN A 79 -0.36 -20.07 0.33
C ASN A 79 -1.64 -20.91 0.49
N GLU A 80 -1.93 -21.37 1.70
CA GLU A 80 -3.13 -22.17 1.99
C GLU A 80 -4.44 -21.41 1.73
N GLU A 81 -4.45 -20.08 1.88
CA GLU A 81 -5.61 -19.23 1.59
C GLU A 81 -5.85 -19.10 0.07
N LEU A 82 -4.79 -19.20 -0.73
CA LEU A 82 -4.87 -19.13 -2.20
C LEU A 82 -5.37 -20.43 -2.82
N GLU A 83 -5.04 -21.58 -2.21
CA GLU A 83 -5.53 -22.89 -2.64
C GLU A 83 -7.04 -23.04 -2.51
N CYS A 84 -7.68 -22.28 -1.61
CA CYS A 84 -9.13 -22.33 -1.38
C CYS A 84 -9.96 -21.64 -2.47
N LEU A 85 -9.32 -20.94 -3.42
CA LEU A 85 -9.98 -20.15 -4.47
C LEU A 85 -10.01 -20.85 -5.85
N LEU A 86 -9.47 -22.08 -5.96
CA LEU A 86 -9.37 -22.86 -7.18
C LEU A 86 -10.41 -24.00 -7.29
#